data_AF-A0A498R0R5-F1
#
_entry.id   AF-A0A498R0R5-F1
#
_cell.length_a   1.000
_cell.length_b   1.000
_cell.length_c   1.000
_cell.angle_alpha   90.00
_cell.angle_beta   90.00
_cell.angle_gamma   90.00
#
_symmetry.space_group_name_H-M   'P 1'
#
loop_
_entity.id
_entity.type
_entity.pdbx_description
1 polymer ?
#
loop_
_entity_poly.entity_id
_entity_poly.type
_entity_poly.pdbx_seq_one_letter_code
_entity_poly.pdbx_strand_id
1 'polypeptide(L)'
;MSDNPTDRVRSACEQLLAAGRDVTFAAVAEHSGISRATCYRNRQLRAVIDTYRSRHGEMLTITGLADRLDNLTQALDAVAAKVRRQEEELRTLKRRTATPRRSQKQD
;
A
#
# COMPACT_ATOMS: atom_id res chain seq x y z
N MET A 1 -18.06 26.44 22.16
CA MET A 1 -17.81 25.57 20.99
C MET A 1 -19.15 25.19 20.41
N SER A 2 -19.51 25.77 19.26
CA SER A 2 -20.81 25.54 18.65
C SER A 2 -20.91 24.08 18.24
N ASP A 3 -21.83 23.36 18.86
CA ASP A 3 -21.96 21.92 18.76
C ASP A 3 -22.69 21.53 17.46
N ASN A 4 -22.14 21.97 16.33
CA ASN A 4 -22.76 21.79 15.02
C ASN A 4 -22.59 20.32 14.60
N PRO A 5 -23.69 19.62 14.28
CA PRO A 5 -23.63 18.24 13.79
C PRO A 5 -22.68 18.06 12.60
N THR A 6 -22.48 19.10 11.80
CA THR A 6 -21.54 19.09 10.66
C THR A 6 -20.08 18.96 11.11
N ASP A 7 -19.68 19.66 12.17
CA ASP A 7 -18.30 19.63 12.64
C ASP A 7 -17.99 18.32 13.36
N ARG A 8 -18.97 17.73 14.06
CA ARG A 8 -18.83 16.36 14.61
C ARG A 8 -18.67 15.31 13.51
N VAL A 9 -19.46 15.41 12.44
CA VAL A 9 -19.31 14.53 11.27
C VAL A 9 -17.95 14.70 10.62
N ARG A 10 -17.47 15.94 10.47
CA ARG A 10 -16.13 16.20 9.92
C ARG A 10 -15.04 15.54 10.76
N SER A 11 -15.07 15.77 12.08
CA SER A 11 -14.09 15.18 13.00
C SER A 11 -14.15 13.65 12.99
N ALA A 12 -15.35 13.06 12.97
CA ALA A 12 -15.52 11.60 12.86
C ALA A 12 -14.94 11.05 11.55
N CYS A 13 -15.15 11.73 10.42
CA CYS A 13 -14.53 11.34 9.15
C CYS A 13 -13.00 11.41 9.22
N GLU A 14 -12.43 12.47 9.79
CA GLU A 14 -10.98 12.63 9.94
C GLU A 14 -10.37 11.55 10.84
N GLN A 15 -11.04 11.18 11.93
CA GLN A 15 -10.63 10.10 12.81
C GLN A 15 -10.65 8.74 12.10
N LEU A 16 -11.68 8.48 11.27
CA LEU A 16 -11.74 7.25 10.46
C LEU A 16 -10.61 7.19 9.44
N LEU A 17 -10.32 8.32 8.76
CA LEU A 17 -9.20 8.42 7.83
C LEU A 17 -7.86 8.19 8.52
N ALA A 18 -7.62 8.82 9.67
CA ALA A 18 -6.39 8.65 10.44
C ALA A 18 -6.19 7.20 10.91
N ALA A 19 -7.28 6.48 11.19
CA ALA A 19 -7.26 5.07 11.55
C ALA A 19 -7.17 4.11 10.34
N GLY A 20 -7.13 4.62 9.11
CA GLY A 20 -7.16 3.81 7.88
C GLY A 20 -8.45 3.00 7.71
N ARG A 21 -9.55 3.47 8.31
CA ARG A 21 -10.86 2.80 8.25
C ARG A 21 -11.75 3.45 7.21
N ASP A 22 -12.60 2.64 6.59
CA ASP A 22 -13.57 3.11 5.60
C ASP A 22 -14.54 4.15 6.16
N VAL A 23 -14.61 5.29 5.46
CA VAL A 23 -15.61 6.32 5.72
C VAL A 23 -16.97 5.85 5.19
N THR A 24 -17.75 5.23 6.07
CA THR A 24 -19.12 4.78 5.81
C THR A 24 -20.11 5.54 6.68
N PHE A 25 -21.36 5.70 6.22
CA PHE A 25 -22.43 6.32 7.02
C PHE A 25 -22.62 5.64 8.38
N ALA A 26 -22.41 4.32 8.43
CA ALA A 26 -22.54 3.56 9.66
C ALA A 26 -21.43 3.87 10.67
N ALA A 27 -20.18 3.93 10.20
CA ALA A 27 -19.03 4.28 11.02
C ALA A 27 -19.07 5.75 11.45
N VAL A 28 -19.40 6.66 10.53
CA VAL A 28 -19.48 8.09 10.85
C VAL A 28 -20.59 8.36 11.87
N ALA A 29 -21.75 7.70 11.78
CA ALA A 29 -22.82 7.82 12.78
C ALA A 29 -22.37 7.37 14.18
N GLU A 30 -21.64 6.26 14.26
CA GLU A 30 -21.09 5.72 15.51
C GLU A 30 -20.05 6.67 16.13
N HIS A 31 -19.13 7.18 15.32
CA HIS A 31 -18.04 8.07 15.78
C HIS A 31 -18.49 9.51 16.06
N SER A 32 -19.50 10.03 15.36
CA SER A 32 -20.01 11.39 15.56
C SER A 32 -21.12 11.50 16.62
N GLY A 33 -21.66 10.36 17.07
CA GLY A 33 -22.82 10.29 17.96
C GLY A 33 -24.14 10.74 17.31
N ILE A 34 -24.18 10.87 15.97
CA ILE A 34 -25.37 11.25 15.21
C ILE A 34 -26.06 10.00 14.68
N SER A 35 -27.38 9.93 14.83
CA SER A 35 -28.13 8.77 14.32
C SER A 35 -27.93 8.59 12.81
N ARG A 36 -27.85 7.33 12.35
CA ARG A 36 -27.78 7.01 10.91
C ARG A 36 -28.91 7.66 10.12
N ALA A 37 -30.12 7.65 10.67
CA ALA A 37 -31.28 8.28 10.05
C ALA A 37 -31.07 9.79 9.82
N THR A 38 -30.47 10.48 10.79
CA THR A 38 -30.12 11.91 10.67
C THR A 38 -29.05 12.14 9.61
N CYS A 39 -28.00 11.30 9.57
CA CYS A 39 -26.95 11.38 8.55
C CYS A 39 -27.50 11.19 7.12
N TYR A 40 -28.51 10.31 6.95
CA TYR A 40 -29.15 10.10 5.65
C TYR A 40 -30.14 11.21 5.26
N ARG A 41 -30.90 11.74 6.23
CA ARG A 41 -31.95 12.74 6.00
C ARG A 41 -31.40 14.16 5.80
N ASN A 42 -30.32 14.51 6.49
CA ASN A 42 -29.71 15.83 6.34
C ASN A 42 -28.77 15.88 5.14
N ARG A 43 -29.16 16.62 4.10
CA ARG A 43 -28.40 16.76 2.85
C ARG A 43 -26.98 17.31 3.06
N GLN A 44 -26.78 18.19 4.03
CA GLN A 44 -25.47 18.77 4.32
C GLN A 44 -24.54 17.73 4.94
N LEU A 45 -25.02 16.95 5.91
CA LEU A 45 -24.23 15.86 6.51
C LEU A 45 -23.91 14.79 5.47
N ARG A 46 -24.88 14.45 4.62
CA ARG A 46 -24.70 13.51 3.53
C ARG A 46 -23.60 13.96 2.56
N ALA A 47 -23.62 15.21 2.12
CA ALA A 47 -22.63 15.77 1.20
C ALA A 47 -21.21 15.76 1.78
N VAL A 48 -21.07 16.04 3.08
CA VAL A 48 -19.77 15.95 3.77
C VAL A 48 -19.29 14.49 3.76
N ILE A 49 -20.11 13.53 4.19
CA ILE A 49 -19.73 12.11 4.24
C ILE A 49 -19.34 11.59 2.85
N ASP A 50 -20.13 11.92 1.82
CA ASP A 50 -19.87 11.47 0.45
C ASP A 50 -18.54 12.06 -0.08
N THR A 51 -18.24 13.32 0.22
CA THR A 51 -16.96 13.95 -0.18
C THR A 51 -15.76 13.23 0.44
N TYR A 52 -15.81 12.93 1.74
CA TYR A 52 -14.74 12.20 2.42
C TYR A 52 -14.63 10.76 1.92
N ARG A 53 -15.76 10.10 1.62
CA ARG A 53 -15.79 8.75 1.06
C ARG A 53 -15.16 8.66 -0.33
N SER A 54 -15.45 9.61 -1.23
CA SER A 54 -14.83 9.66 -2.56
C SER A 54 -13.31 9.85 -2.46
N ARG A 55 -12.86 10.79 -1.62
CA ARG A 55 -11.43 11.02 -1.37
C ARG A 55 -10.74 9.81 -0.74
N HIS A 56 -11.39 9.11 0.18
CA HIS A 56 -10.86 7.89 0.78
C HIS A 56 -10.70 6.77 -0.25
N GLY A 57 -11.70 6.59 -1.13
CA GLY A 57 -11.62 5.63 -2.23
C GLY A 57 -10.41 5.90 -3.14
N GLU A 58 -10.20 7.16 -3.51
CA GLU A 58 -9.01 7.59 -4.26
C GLU A 58 -7.71 7.31 -3.49
N MET A 59 -7.64 7.66 -2.20
CA MET A 59 -6.47 7.37 -1.36
C MET A 59 -6.16 5.88 -1.27
N LEU A 60 -7.17 5.02 -1.02
CA LEU A 60 -6.99 3.57 -0.99
C LEU A 60 -6.48 3.03 -2.32
N THR A 61 -6.93 3.59 -3.45
CA THR A 61 -6.40 3.19 -4.76
C THR A 61 -4.94 3.60 -4.94
N ILE A 62 -4.52 4.77 -4.46
CA ILE A 62 -3.13 5.22 -4.51
C ILE A 62 -2.25 4.35 -3.63
N THR A 63 -2.67 4.06 -2.39
CA THR A 63 -1.93 3.16 -1.48
C THR A 63 -1.83 1.76 -2.07
N GLY A 64 -2.93 1.20 -2.59
CA GLY A 64 -2.91 -0.11 -3.24
C GLY A 64 -2.05 -0.15 -4.51
N LEU A 65 -1.86 0.98 -5.20
CA LEU A 65 -0.92 1.10 -6.32
C LEU A 65 0.53 1.17 -5.82
N ALA A 66 0.81 1.90 -4.74
CA ALA A 66 2.13 1.96 -4.11
C ALA A 66 2.58 0.57 -3.64
N ASP A 67 1.71 -0.17 -2.96
CA ASP A 67 2.00 -1.54 -2.52
C ASP A 67 2.34 -2.46 -3.69
N ARG A 68 1.64 -2.32 -4.82
CA ARG A 68 1.93 -3.09 -6.05
C ARG A 68 3.28 -2.72 -6.66
N LEU A 69 3.65 -1.45 -6.63
CA LEU A 69 4.94 -0.96 -7.12
C LEU A 69 6.11 -1.47 -6.25
N ASP A 70 5.93 -1.47 -4.93
CA ASP A 70 6.93 -2.00 -3.99
C ASP A 70 7.15 -3.50 -4.20
N ASN A 71 6.07 -4.26 -4.35
CA ASN A 71 6.15 -5.69 -4.68
C ASN A 71 6.87 -5.95 -6.01
N LEU A 72 6.61 -5.14 -7.04
CA LEU A 72 7.30 -5.25 -8.33
C LEU A 72 8.79 -4.93 -8.21
N THR A 73 9.14 -3.87 -7.47
CA THR A 73 10.53 -3.50 -7.18
C THR A 73 11.26 -4.65 -6.49
N GLN A 74 10.65 -5.24 -5.47
CA GLN A 74 11.22 -6.38 -4.75
C GLN A 74 11.41 -7.60 -5.66
N ALA A 75 10.44 -7.89 -6.53
CA ALA A 75 10.55 -8.98 -7.50
C ALA A 75 11.69 -8.74 -8.51
N LEU A 76 11.85 -7.51 -9.00
CA LEU A 76 12.93 -7.12 -9.90
C LEU A 76 14.31 -7.26 -9.23
N ASP A 77 14.43 -6.84 -7.97
CA ASP A 77 15.67 -6.99 -7.20
C ASP A 77 16.04 -8.45 -7.00
N ALA A 78 15.06 -9.32 -6.71
CA ALA A 78 15.27 -10.75 -6.59
C ALA A 78 15.76 -11.37 -7.92
N VAL A 79 15.20 -10.94 -9.04
CA VAL A 79 15.67 -11.36 -10.37
C VAL A 79 17.09 -10.87 -10.63
N ALA A 80 17.40 -9.61 -10.34
CA ALA A 80 18.75 -9.06 -10.51
C ALA A 80 19.79 -9.83 -9.66
N ALA A 81 19.45 -10.17 -8.42
CA ALA A 81 20.30 -10.99 -7.55
C ALA A 81 20.54 -12.39 -8.13
N LYS A 82 19.49 -13.03 -8.69
CA LYS A 82 19.61 -14.34 -9.32
C LYS A 82 20.50 -14.30 -10.56
N VAL A 83 20.36 -13.27 -11.40
CA VAL A 83 21.21 -13.08 -12.59
C VAL A 83 22.67 -12.92 -12.20
N ARG A 84 22.99 -12.08 -11.20
CA ARG A 84 24.36 -11.90 -10.71
C ARG A 84 24.97 -13.22 -10.25
N ARG A 85 24.22 -14.02 -9.48
CA ARG A 85 24.67 -15.34 -9.04
C ARG A 85 24.94 -16.29 -10.22
N GLN A 86 24.05 -16.31 -11.20
CA GLN A 86 24.22 -17.14 -12.40
C GLN A 86 25.46 -16.72 -13.21
N GLU A 87 25.72 -15.42 -13.33
CA GLU A 87 26.93 -14.90 -13.98
C GLU A 87 28.20 -15.30 -13.24
N GLU A 88 28.20 -15.26 -11.89
CA GLU A 88 29.32 -15.71 -11.07
C GLU A 88 29.57 -17.22 -11.20
N GLU A 89 28.52 -18.03 -11.17
CA GLU A 89 28.60 -19.48 -11.42
C GLU A 89 29.19 -19.77 -12.81
N LEU A 90 28.75 -19.06 -13.85
CA LEU A 90 29.32 -19.17 -15.20
C LEU A 90 30.79 -18.75 -15.26
N ARG A 91 31.19 -17.70 -14.54
CA ARG A 91 32.61 -17.26 -14.47
C ARG A 91 33.49 -18.31 -13.79
N THR A 92 33.04 -18.90 -12.68
CA THR A 92 33.82 -19.94 -11.98
C THR A 92 33.96 -21.21 -12.82
N LEU A 93 32.89 -21.64 -13.49
CA LEU A 93 32.92 -22.76 -14.42
C LEU A 93 33.90 -22.52 -15.57
N LYS A 94 33.82 -21.35 -16.23
CA LYS A 94 34.77 -20.96 -17.29
C LYS A 94 36.23 -20.93 -16.80
N ARG A 95 36.48 -20.46 -15.58
CA ARG A 95 37.84 -20.44 -14.99
C ARG A 95 38.37 -21.85 -14.69
N ARG A 96 37.52 -22.75 -14.20
CA ARG A 96 37.89 -24.17 -13.94
C ARG A 96 38.21 -24.91 -15.22
N THR A 97 37.46 -24.70 -16.30
CA THR A 97 37.73 -25.32 -17.60
C THR A 97 38.92 -24.68 -18.34
N ALA A 98 39.20 -23.39 -18.12
CA ALA A 98 40.35 -22.70 -18.71
C ALA A 98 41.70 -23.00 -18.05
N THR A 99 41.73 -23.67 -16.89
CA THR A 99 43.00 -24.07 -16.24
C THR A 99 43.42 -25.42 -16.80
N PRO A 100 44.44 -25.51 -17.68
CA PRO A 100 44.90 -26.80 -18.18
C PRO A 100 45.62 -27.53 -17.04
N ARG A 101 45.41 -28.84 -16.94
CA ARG A 101 46.22 -29.76 -16.12
C ARG A 101 47.69 -29.70 -16.57
N ARG A 102 48.44 -28.70 -16.10
CA ARG A 102 49.88 -28.55 -16.36
C ARG A 102 50.67 -29.15 -15.19
N SER A 103 50.45 -30.44 -14.91
CA SER A 103 51.25 -31.22 -13.95
C SER A 103 50.87 -32.70 -13.98
N GLN A 104 50.99 -33.34 -15.15
CA GLN A 104 50.98 -34.81 -15.21
C GLN A 104 51.90 -35.33 -16.32
N LYS A 105 53.19 -34.99 -16.23
CA LYS A 105 54.29 -35.79 -16.80
C LYS A 105 55.62 -35.34 -16.19
N GLN A 106 56.11 -36.11 -15.22
CA GLN A 106 57.52 -36.23 -14.84
C GLN A 106 57.61 -37.40 -13.84
N ASP A 107 57.68 -38.61 -14.38
CA ASP A 107 58.74 -39.60 -14.14
C ASP A 107 58.46 -40.87 -14.98
#